data_AF-A0A3D1U1G5-F1
#
_entry.id   AF-A0A3D1U1G5-F1
#
_cell.length_a   1.000
_cell.length_b   1.000
_cell.length_c   1.000
_cell.angle_alpha   90.00
_cell.angle_beta   90.00
_cell.angle_gamma   90.00
#
_symmetry.space_group_name_H-M   'P 1'
#
loop_
_entity.id
_entity.type
_entity.pdbx_description
1 polymer ?
#
loop_
_entity_poly.entity_id
_entity_poly.type
_entity_poly.pdbx_seq_one_letter_code
_entity_poly.pdbx_strand_id
1 'polypeptide(L)'
;MSTEVETKDAADSDVPAVPSVSATARSEEPAAWRRRRYQVIAGVIAIALIAAFVANNFLARQYSPAGAVSQYLGAIQSGDGAAAWSLIQVSAPTTKVDANLTDRAALQAALSSGKPDMKSFVITSSTNASASLAAVNFSYETSGGTKQGTLSVERSGETSFGFYPVWHVVITPAVLHIALSLGSSGVSIDGKTIALPSGAKSALAVLPLAHKIRFIGSQMLEGQTVAVDAFSSSEQTVAYQPTLTSAGLAAAKMAIKSAFDACAKSTTFTQDGCPQRYDAYFVSSPQWQLVGDPLQDVTITFDQDLNASGTGHYQMEIAYQEAGSPGTHHDVASGGYRANLLLAATSVAVGSISAADGLPALQRPSGASDQTAKDLVSKALTACAGLQLQFPPDCPQQIVAAGASNVRWTLSGDPIAGATVTFDQKSGIFTVHGRFAMSASYDWLGNAETQSSFYPAYDALLCWDGQALVLVTIQGADS
;
A
#
# COMPACT_ATOMS: atom_id res chain seq x y z
N MET A 1 -34.33 -3.12 -72.29
CA MET A 1 -34.28 -4.09 -73.42
C MET A 1 -34.27 -3.28 -74.70
N SER A 2 -33.31 -3.63 -75.56
CA SER A 2 -33.07 -3.30 -76.98
C SER A 2 -33.90 -2.23 -77.70
N THR A 3 -33.17 -1.46 -78.55
CA THR A 3 -33.49 -1.08 -79.96
C THR A 3 -34.76 -0.24 -80.21
N GLU A 4 -34.87 0.74 -81.13
CA GLU A 4 -34.05 1.28 -82.22
C GLU A 4 -34.86 2.42 -82.89
N VAL A 5 -34.28 3.05 -83.93
CA VAL A 5 -34.89 3.80 -85.06
C VAL A 5 -34.96 5.32 -84.84
N GLU A 6 -34.16 6.19 -85.47
CA GLU A 6 -33.70 6.41 -86.87
C GLU A 6 -34.46 7.55 -87.59
N THR A 7 -33.68 8.59 -87.97
CA THR A 7 -33.78 9.57 -89.09
C THR A 7 -34.95 10.55 -89.21
N LYS A 8 -34.66 11.82 -89.60
CA LYS A 8 -34.58 12.22 -91.03
C LYS A 8 -34.33 13.74 -91.26
N ASP A 9 -33.35 14.01 -92.13
CA ASP A 9 -33.11 15.06 -93.15
C ASP A 9 -33.65 16.51 -93.01
N ALA A 10 -32.84 17.51 -93.41
CA ALA A 10 -32.75 17.95 -94.83
C ALA A 10 -31.98 19.29 -95.02
N ALA A 11 -31.13 19.31 -96.08
CA ALA A 11 -30.91 20.35 -97.12
C ALA A 11 -30.57 21.81 -96.72
N ASP A 12 -29.93 22.69 -97.50
CA ASP A 12 -29.09 22.74 -98.72
C ASP A 12 -28.93 24.26 -99.03
N SER A 13 -27.80 24.74 -99.56
CA SER A 13 -27.72 25.85 -100.55
C SER A 13 -26.31 26.44 -100.78
N ASP A 14 -26.05 26.57 -102.07
CA ASP A 14 -24.94 27.11 -102.89
C ASP A 14 -24.59 28.62 -102.74
N VAL A 15 -23.29 29.04 -102.77
CA VAL A 15 -22.46 29.70 -103.86
C VAL A 15 -22.69 31.24 -103.99
N PRO A 16 -21.70 32.17 -104.24
CA PRO A 16 -20.67 32.14 -105.31
C PRO A 16 -19.24 32.70 -105.05
N ALA A 17 -18.38 32.44 -106.05
CA ALA A 17 -16.96 32.76 -106.20
C ALA A 17 -16.66 34.04 -107.02
N VAL A 18 -15.52 34.72 -106.77
CA VAL A 18 -14.77 35.62 -107.71
C VAL A 18 -13.27 35.72 -107.24
N PRO A 19 -12.24 35.92 -108.12
CA PRO A 19 -10.91 35.30 -107.99
C PRO A 19 -9.67 36.20 -107.78
N SER A 20 -8.53 35.55 -107.42
CA SER A 20 -7.10 35.82 -107.79
C SER A 20 -6.43 37.11 -107.23
N VAL A 21 -5.19 37.20 -106.70
CA VAL A 21 -3.86 36.60 -106.99
C VAL A 21 -2.88 36.80 -105.80
N SER A 22 -2.00 35.82 -105.56
CA SER A 22 -0.64 35.83 -104.93
C SER A 22 -0.35 36.43 -103.54
N ALA A 23 0.02 35.55 -102.60
CA ALA A 23 1.36 35.55 -101.96
C ALA A 23 1.49 34.32 -101.04
N THR A 24 2.06 33.23 -101.56
CA THR A 24 2.45 32.07 -100.75
C THR A 24 3.67 32.44 -99.90
N ALA A 25 3.44 32.99 -98.71
CA ALA A 25 4.42 32.94 -97.65
C ALA A 25 4.51 31.47 -97.19
N ARG A 26 5.60 30.78 -97.55
CA ARG A 26 5.95 29.50 -96.93
C ARG A 26 6.14 29.75 -95.44
N SER A 27 5.16 29.41 -94.62
CA SER A 27 5.43 29.05 -93.23
C SER A 27 6.19 27.73 -93.29
N GLU A 28 7.51 27.79 -93.10
CA GLU A 28 8.32 26.61 -92.82
C GLU A 28 7.78 25.98 -91.53
N GLU A 29 6.90 24.98 -91.66
CA GLU A 29 6.63 24.07 -90.56
C GLU A 29 7.95 23.39 -90.21
N PRO A 30 8.44 23.51 -88.95
CA PRO A 30 9.63 22.78 -88.56
C PRO A 30 9.31 21.29 -88.65
N ALA A 31 10.12 20.57 -89.45
CA ALA A 31 10.00 19.15 -89.72
C ALA A 31 9.55 18.34 -88.49
N ALA A 32 8.52 17.49 -88.64
CA ALA A 32 7.85 16.70 -87.60
C ALA A 32 8.80 15.95 -86.64
N TRP A 33 10.05 15.72 -87.06
CA TRP A 33 11.10 15.09 -86.27
C TRP A 33 11.68 15.99 -85.15
N ARG A 34 11.70 17.31 -85.31
CA ARG A 34 12.05 18.25 -84.22
C ARG A 34 10.94 18.31 -83.17
N ARG A 35 9.65 18.31 -83.57
CA ARG A 35 8.51 18.25 -82.63
C ARG A 35 8.52 17.01 -81.73
N ARG A 36 8.84 15.83 -82.28
CA ARG A 36 8.93 14.58 -81.47
C ARG A 36 10.05 14.62 -80.43
N ARG A 37 11.22 15.19 -80.76
CA ARG A 37 12.31 15.36 -79.80
C ARG A 37 11.96 16.34 -78.68
N TYR A 38 11.30 17.45 -79.00
CA TYR A 38 10.81 18.40 -77.99
C TYR A 38 9.66 17.82 -77.14
N GLN A 39 8.79 16.98 -77.69
CA GLN A 39 7.73 16.30 -76.93
C GLN A 39 8.29 15.23 -75.97
N VAL A 40 9.32 14.48 -76.36
CA VAL A 40 10.00 13.52 -75.46
C VAL A 40 10.76 14.25 -74.36
N ILE A 41 11.50 15.32 -74.69
CA ILE A 41 12.20 16.14 -73.69
C ILE A 41 11.19 16.81 -72.74
N ALA A 42 10.11 17.38 -73.26
CA ALA A 42 9.05 17.97 -72.44
C ALA A 42 8.34 16.93 -71.56
N GLY A 43 8.12 15.71 -72.07
CA GLY A 43 7.56 14.60 -71.30
C GLY A 43 8.49 14.14 -70.16
N VAL A 44 9.79 14.02 -70.42
CA VAL A 44 10.79 13.69 -69.39
C VAL A 44 10.89 14.80 -68.35
N ILE A 45 10.89 16.08 -68.77
CA ILE A 45 10.88 17.23 -67.85
C ILE A 45 9.60 17.22 -67.01
N ALA A 46 8.42 16.97 -67.60
CA ALA A 46 7.16 16.91 -66.87
C ALA A 46 7.16 15.77 -65.82
N ILE A 47 7.67 14.58 -66.16
CA ILE A 47 7.79 13.46 -65.21
C ILE A 47 8.78 13.81 -64.09
N ALA A 48 9.92 14.43 -64.42
CA ALA A 48 10.91 14.85 -63.43
C ALA A 48 10.34 15.91 -62.47
N LEU A 49 9.54 16.86 -62.98
CA LEU A 49 8.87 17.87 -62.16
C LEU A 49 7.79 17.26 -61.27
N ILE A 50 7.02 16.30 -61.76
CA ILE A 50 6.04 15.56 -60.95
C ILE A 50 6.77 14.77 -59.85
N ALA A 51 7.83 14.05 -60.19
CA ALA A 51 8.64 13.32 -59.21
C ALA A 51 9.26 14.25 -58.16
N ALA A 52 9.80 15.40 -58.58
CA ALA A 52 10.33 16.42 -57.68
C ALA A 52 9.24 17.03 -56.79
N PHE A 53 8.04 17.28 -57.33
CA PHE A 53 6.91 17.79 -56.57
C PHE A 53 6.42 16.77 -55.52
N VAL A 54 6.30 15.50 -55.91
CA VAL A 54 5.93 14.41 -55.00
C VAL A 54 7.00 14.23 -53.91
N ALA A 55 8.28 14.22 -54.28
CA ALA A 55 9.38 14.13 -53.33
C ALA A 55 9.42 15.32 -52.36
N ASN A 56 9.24 16.54 -52.86
CA ASN A 56 9.17 17.74 -52.03
C ASN A 56 7.94 17.71 -51.10
N ASN A 57 6.77 17.26 -51.57
CA ASN A 57 5.59 17.13 -50.72
C ASN A 57 5.79 16.08 -49.63
N PHE A 58 6.42 14.95 -49.98
CA PHE A 58 6.78 13.89 -49.03
C PHE A 58 7.74 14.40 -47.95
N LEU A 59 8.84 15.05 -48.35
CA LEU A 59 9.81 15.66 -47.43
C LEU A 59 9.18 16.75 -46.58
N ALA A 60 8.36 17.63 -47.17
CA ALA A 60 7.67 18.69 -46.43
C ALA A 60 6.73 18.13 -45.36
N ARG A 61 6.07 16.98 -45.60
CA ARG A 61 5.28 16.28 -44.58
C ARG A 61 6.18 15.65 -43.50
N GLN A 62 7.30 15.06 -43.90
CA GLN A 62 8.24 14.43 -42.97
C GLN A 62 8.87 15.44 -41.99
N TYR A 63 9.20 16.65 -42.46
CA TYR A 63 9.77 17.75 -41.66
C TYR A 63 8.69 18.73 -41.14
N SER A 64 7.45 18.26 -40.99
CA SER A 64 6.36 19.01 -40.36
C SER A 64 6.22 18.65 -38.88
N PRO A 65 5.50 19.45 -38.07
CA PRO A 65 5.09 19.07 -36.70
C PRO A 65 4.53 17.65 -36.58
N ALA A 66 3.58 17.31 -37.46
CA ALA A 66 2.97 15.98 -37.52
C ALA A 66 3.98 14.89 -37.90
N GLY A 67 4.93 15.21 -38.78
CA GLY A 67 6.02 14.31 -39.17
C GLY A 67 6.95 13.98 -38.00
N ALA A 68 7.34 14.97 -37.19
CA ALA A 68 8.17 14.77 -36.01
C ALA A 68 7.48 13.88 -34.96
N VAL A 69 6.21 14.14 -34.65
CA VAL A 69 5.42 13.30 -33.73
C VAL A 69 5.24 11.88 -34.27
N SER A 70 4.99 11.73 -35.58
CA SER A 70 4.88 10.41 -36.20
C SER A 70 6.18 9.60 -36.09
N GLN A 71 7.34 10.24 -36.34
CA GLN A 71 8.64 9.60 -36.17
C GLN A 71 8.91 9.23 -34.71
N TYR A 72 8.58 10.13 -33.77
CA TYR A 72 8.75 9.88 -32.34
C TYR A 72 7.90 8.71 -31.87
N LEU A 73 6.59 8.73 -32.18
CA LEU A 73 5.68 7.63 -31.83
C LEU A 73 6.11 6.31 -32.48
N GLY A 74 6.61 6.33 -33.73
CA GLY A 74 7.18 5.15 -34.38
C GLY A 74 8.43 4.61 -33.68
N ALA A 75 9.31 5.48 -33.19
CA ALA A 75 10.48 5.09 -32.41
C ALA A 75 10.08 4.48 -31.05
N ILE A 76 9.12 5.10 -30.36
CA ILE A 76 8.56 4.58 -29.11
C ILE A 76 7.87 3.22 -29.33
N GLN A 77 7.09 3.07 -30.40
CA GLN A 77 6.40 1.83 -30.77
C GLN A 77 7.39 0.69 -31.05
N SER A 78 8.49 0.98 -31.76
CA SER A 78 9.52 -0.01 -32.07
C SER A 78 10.40 -0.35 -30.87
N GLY A 79 10.45 0.54 -29.87
CA GLY A 79 11.35 0.44 -28.72
C GLY A 79 12.74 1.00 -28.99
N ASP A 80 12.92 1.80 -30.06
CA ASP A 80 14.19 2.43 -30.41
C ASP A 80 14.39 3.71 -29.59
N GLY A 81 14.96 3.55 -28.40
CA GLY A 81 15.25 4.68 -27.51
C GLY A 81 16.30 5.66 -28.05
N ALA A 82 17.18 5.23 -28.96
CA ALA A 82 18.16 6.15 -29.56
C ALA A 82 17.49 7.07 -30.59
N ALA A 83 16.65 6.50 -31.47
CA ALA A 83 15.85 7.27 -32.40
C ALA A 83 14.87 8.19 -31.67
N ALA A 84 14.16 7.67 -30.66
CA ALA A 84 13.23 8.46 -29.86
C ALA A 84 13.94 9.64 -29.17
N TRP A 85 15.10 9.43 -28.54
CA TRP A 85 15.84 10.50 -27.87
C TRP A 85 16.25 11.63 -28.84
N SER A 86 16.62 11.29 -30.07
CA SER A 86 17.03 12.29 -31.07
C SER A 86 15.90 13.19 -31.55
N LEU A 87 14.64 12.84 -31.27
CA LEU A 87 13.44 13.54 -31.72
C LEU A 87 12.78 14.37 -30.63
N ILE A 88 13.31 14.34 -29.40
CA ILE A 88 12.70 15.01 -28.25
C ILE A 88 13.59 16.10 -27.67
N GLN A 89 12.94 17.04 -26.99
CA GLN A 89 13.54 17.97 -26.06
C GLN A 89 12.83 17.82 -24.73
N VAL A 90 13.59 17.57 -23.66
CA VAL A 90 13.03 17.35 -22.34
C VAL A 90 13.03 18.64 -21.53
N SER A 91 11.85 19.05 -21.06
CA SER A 91 11.66 20.20 -20.19
C SER A 91 12.21 19.93 -18.79
N ALA A 92 12.54 20.98 -18.04
CA ALA A 92 12.79 20.83 -16.61
C ALA A 92 11.50 20.36 -15.88
N PRO A 93 11.62 19.56 -14.81
CA PRO A 93 10.48 19.24 -13.95
C PRO A 93 9.81 20.52 -13.42
N THR A 94 8.48 20.50 -13.33
CA THR A 94 7.69 21.66 -12.86
C THR A 94 7.74 21.83 -11.34
N THR A 95 8.20 20.81 -10.61
CA THR A 95 8.34 20.80 -9.15
C THR A 95 9.73 20.35 -8.75
N LYS A 96 10.11 20.63 -7.50
CA LYS A 96 11.37 20.11 -6.93
C LYS A 96 11.25 18.59 -6.77
N VAL A 97 12.26 17.87 -7.26
CA VAL A 97 12.34 16.41 -7.19
C VAL A 97 13.62 15.99 -6.45
N ASP A 98 13.56 14.82 -5.81
CA ASP A 98 14.68 14.20 -5.09
C ASP A 98 15.61 13.44 -6.03
N ALA A 99 15.08 12.88 -7.12
CA ALA A 99 15.89 12.35 -8.20
C ALA A 99 15.28 12.59 -9.57
N ASN A 100 16.13 12.56 -10.60
CA ASN A 100 15.75 12.87 -11.96
C ASN A 100 16.20 11.74 -12.92
N LEU A 101 15.23 11.10 -13.56
CA LEU A 101 15.38 10.03 -14.54
C LEU A 101 14.79 10.43 -15.89
N THR A 102 15.30 11.54 -16.42
CA THR A 102 14.82 12.13 -17.68
C THR A 102 15.90 12.23 -18.75
N ASP A 103 17.02 11.52 -18.55
CA ASP A 103 18.14 11.47 -19.49
C ASP A 103 17.96 10.37 -20.55
N ARG A 104 18.88 10.35 -21.53
CA ARG A 104 18.89 9.35 -22.61
C ARG A 104 18.94 7.92 -22.10
N ALA A 105 19.71 7.67 -21.04
CA ALA A 105 19.85 6.33 -20.48
C ALA A 105 18.56 5.87 -19.81
N ALA A 106 17.84 6.78 -19.14
CA ALA A 106 16.52 6.53 -18.57
C ALA A 106 15.49 6.21 -19.65
N LEU A 107 15.48 6.94 -20.78
CA LEU A 107 14.59 6.63 -21.91
C LEU A 107 14.83 5.21 -22.43
N GLN A 108 16.11 4.87 -22.66
CA GLN A 108 16.50 3.55 -23.16
C GLN A 108 16.15 2.44 -22.16
N ALA A 109 16.37 2.68 -20.87
CA ALA A 109 16.05 1.74 -19.80
C ALA A 109 14.53 1.49 -19.69
N ALA A 110 13.71 2.55 -19.74
CA ALA A 110 12.25 2.46 -19.71
C ALA A 110 11.72 1.61 -20.88
N LEU A 111 12.14 1.94 -22.11
CA LEU A 111 11.72 1.20 -23.32
C LEU A 111 12.22 -0.25 -23.35
N SER A 112 13.37 -0.53 -22.74
CA SER A 112 13.89 -1.89 -22.62
C SER A 112 13.17 -2.70 -21.53
N SER A 113 12.66 -2.02 -20.49
CA SER A 113 11.95 -2.65 -19.37
C SER A 113 10.51 -3.06 -19.74
N GLY A 114 9.91 -2.36 -20.71
CA GLY A 114 8.64 -2.72 -21.31
C GLY A 114 8.30 -1.80 -22.48
N LYS A 115 7.80 -2.38 -23.59
CA LYS A 115 7.28 -1.58 -24.69
C LYS A 115 5.95 -0.95 -24.28
N PRO A 116 5.71 0.33 -24.61
CA PRO A 116 4.39 0.94 -24.42
C PRO A 116 3.31 0.13 -25.13
N ASP A 117 2.14 0.03 -24.51
CA ASP A 117 0.97 -0.63 -25.11
C ASP A 117 0.38 0.24 -26.23
N MET A 118 1.07 0.25 -27.37
CA MET A 118 0.73 1.03 -28.54
C MET A 118 0.84 0.15 -29.80
N LYS A 119 -0.29 -0.46 -30.18
CA LYS A 119 -0.38 -1.38 -31.33
C LYS A 119 -0.32 -0.63 -32.65
N SER A 120 -0.92 0.55 -32.71
CA SER A 120 -0.89 1.46 -33.86
C SER A 120 -1.21 2.87 -33.39
N PHE A 121 -0.88 3.87 -34.21
CA PHE A 121 -1.25 5.26 -33.97
C PHE A 121 -1.57 5.96 -35.29
N VAL A 122 -2.38 7.02 -35.21
CA VAL A 122 -2.73 7.89 -36.34
C VAL A 122 -2.72 9.33 -35.85
N ILE A 123 -2.07 10.21 -36.61
CA ILE A 123 -2.15 11.66 -36.37
C ILE A 123 -3.53 12.14 -36.82
N THR A 124 -4.29 12.75 -35.91
CA THR A 124 -5.66 13.20 -36.17
C THR A 124 -5.71 14.66 -36.60
N SER A 125 -4.86 15.51 -36.03
CA SER A 125 -4.74 16.93 -36.42
C SER A 125 -3.42 17.54 -35.95
N SER A 126 -3.05 18.67 -36.55
CA SER A 126 -1.91 19.49 -36.15
C SER A 126 -2.32 20.96 -36.19
N THR A 127 -2.08 21.68 -35.10
CA THR A 127 -2.40 23.11 -34.97
C THR A 127 -1.15 23.88 -34.58
N ASN A 128 -0.80 24.90 -35.36
CA ASN A 128 0.31 25.78 -35.02
C ASN A 128 -0.16 26.78 -33.95
N ALA A 129 0.45 26.74 -32.78
CA ALA A 129 0.20 27.72 -31.72
C ALA A 129 0.99 29.01 -31.97
N SER A 130 2.17 28.90 -32.60
CA SER A 130 3.00 30.04 -33.04
C SER A 130 3.88 29.65 -34.24
N ALA A 131 4.79 30.53 -34.65
CA ALA A 131 5.79 30.22 -35.68
C ALA A 131 6.81 29.15 -35.26
N SER A 132 6.95 28.90 -33.95
CA SER A 132 7.93 27.96 -33.38
C SER A 132 7.29 26.85 -32.53
N LEU A 133 5.96 26.87 -32.30
CA LEU A 133 5.27 25.89 -31.47
C LEU A 133 4.03 25.35 -32.18
N ALA A 134 3.83 24.04 -32.10
CA ALA A 134 2.63 23.38 -32.59
C ALA A 134 2.16 22.29 -31.63
N ALA A 135 0.86 22.01 -31.64
CA ALA A 135 0.23 20.89 -30.95
C ALA A 135 -0.22 19.86 -31.99
N VAL A 136 0.09 18.59 -31.76
CA VAL A 136 -0.26 17.48 -32.63
C VAL A 136 -1.12 16.51 -31.84
N ASN A 137 -2.35 16.33 -32.31
CA ASN A 137 -3.28 15.36 -31.74
C ASN A 137 -3.13 14.03 -32.48
N PHE A 138 -3.23 12.93 -31.74
CA PHE A 138 -3.15 11.58 -32.28
C PHE A 138 -4.11 10.66 -31.53
N SER A 139 -4.51 9.58 -32.19
CA SER A 139 -5.17 8.43 -31.57
C SER A 139 -4.27 7.23 -31.64
N TYR A 140 -4.32 6.36 -30.63
CA TYR A 140 -3.51 5.15 -30.59
C TYR A 140 -4.30 3.99 -29.98
N GLU A 141 -4.02 2.79 -30.48
CA GLU A 141 -4.69 1.56 -30.05
C GLU A 141 -3.90 0.87 -28.95
N THR A 142 -4.58 0.56 -27.85
CA THR A 142 -4.02 -0.18 -26.71
C THR A 142 -4.72 -1.54 -26.55
N SER A 143 -4.29 -2.35 -25.60
CA SER A 143 -5.03 -3.53 -25.14
C SER A 143 -6.38 -3.18 -24.50
N GLY A 144 -6.47 -1.99 -23.90
CA GLY A 144 -7.69 -1.45 -23.26
C GLY A 144 -8.59 -0.62 -24.18
N GLY A 145 -8.31 -0.58 -25.49
CA GLY A 145 -9.07 0.19 -26.48
C GLY A 145 -8.33 1.43 -27.03
N THR A 146 -9.03 2.22 -27.83
CA THR A 146 -8.49 3.43 -28.46
C THR A 146 -8.34 4.57 -27.45
N LYS A 147 -7.14 5.14 -27.36
CA LYS A 147 -6.85 6.34 -26.57
C LYS A 147 -6.51 7.51 -27.50
N GLN A 148 -6.60 8.72 -26.97
CA GLN A 148 -6.19 9.95 -27.65
C GLN A 148 -5.08 10.63 -26.85
N GLY A 149 -4.23 11.38 -27.55
CA GLY A 149 -3.17 12.15 -26.93
C GLY A 149 -2.84 13.41 -27.72
N THR A 150 -2.16 14.32 -27.05
CA THR A 150 -1.66 15.56 -27.64
C THR A 150 -0.19 15.71 -27.24
N LEU A 151 0.66 15.95 -28.23
CA LEU A 151 2.07 16.26 -28.02
C LEU A 151 2.37 17.66 -28.54
N SER A 152 3.13 18.42 -27.77
CA SER A 152 3.67 19.70 -28.21
C SER A 152 4.99 19.47 -28.94
N VAL A 153 5.22 20.23 -30.00
CA VAL A 153 6.52 20.27 -30.70
C VAL A 153 7.03 21.70 -30.77
N GLU A 154 8.35 21.83 -30.69
CA GLU A 154 9.06 23.09 -30.80
C GLU A 154 10.02 23.04 -31.99
N ARG A 155 10.04 24.13 -32.76
CA ARG A 155 10.94 24.32 -33.88
C ARG A 155 12.32 24.68 -33.33
N SER A 156 13.31 23.86 -33.62
CA SER A 156 14.70 24.21 -33.36
C SER A 156 15.22 25.30 -34.30
N GLY A 157 16.37 25.90 -33.97
CA GLY A 157 17.07 26.81 -34.87
C GLY A 157 17.71 26.13 -36.09
N GLU A 158 17.63 24.81 -36.19
CA GLU A 158 18.29 24.01 -37.23
C GLU A 158 17.40 23.78 -38.46
N THR A 159 18.05 23.54 -39.60
CA THR A 159 17.36 23.17 -40.84
C THR A 159 17.96 21.93 -41.49
N SER A 160 17.09 21.01 -41.89
CA SER A 160 17.41 19.88 -42.76
C SER A 160 17.44 20.32 -44.21
N PHE A 161 18.45 19.87 -44.96
CA PHE A 161 18.69 20.25 -46.35
C PHE A 161 18.79 21.78 -46.58
N GLY A 162 19.03 22.57 -45.53
CA GLY A 162 19.18 24.03 -45.58
C GLY A 162 17.87 24.83 -45.56
N PHE A 163 16.69 24.19 -45.65
CA PHE A 163 15.41 24.91 -45.71
C PHE A 163 14.24 24.27 -44.96
N TYR A 164 14.29 22.97 -44.63
CA TYR A 164 13.24 22.35 -43.83
C TYR A 164 13.51 22.53 -42.34
N PRO A 165 12.56 23.03 -41.55
CA PRO A 165 12.74 23.16 -40.10
C PRO A 165 12.88 21.80 -39.42
N VAL A 166 13.76 21.72 -38.42
CA VAL A 166 13.82 20.57 -37.50
C VAL A 166 12.92 20.85 -36.30
N TRP A 167 11.99 19.93 -36.03
CA TRP A 167 11.03 19.99 -34.92
C TRP A 167 11.36 18.91 -33.89
N HIS A 168 11.36 19.28 -32.62
CA HIS A 168 11.51 18.34 -31.50
C HIS A 168 10.19 18.24 -30.73
N VAL A 169 9.85 17.03 -30.31
CA VAL A 169 8.72 16.80 -29.38
C VAL A 169 9.14 17.29 -28.00
N VAL A 170 8.35 18.19 -27.42
CA VAL A 170 8.57 18.72 -26.08
C VAL A 170 8.00 17.73 -25.08
N ILE A 171 8.88 17.15 -24.26
CA ILE A 171 8.52 16.18 -23.23
C ILE A 171 8.62 16.84 -21.87
N THR A 172 7.48 17.02 -21.21
CA THR A 172 7.43 17.41 -19.80
C THR A 172 7.53 16.15 -18.94
N PRO A 173 8.49 16.07 -18.01
CA PRO A 173 8.59 14.93 -17.10
C PRO A 173 7.32 14.72 -16.27
N ALA A 174 6.98 13.46 -16.04
CA ALA A 174 6.00 13.07 -15.03
C ALA A 174 6.68 12.98 -13.66
N VAL A 175 5.94 13.26 -12.58
CA VAL A 175 6.44 13.17 -11.21
C VAL A 175 5.83 11.96 -10.51
N LEU A 176 6.67 11.02 -10.08
CA LEU A 176 6.24 9.89 -9.27
C LEU A 176 6.51 10.16 -7.79
N HIS A 177 5.50 10.00 -6.95
CA HIS A 177 5.63 10.01 -5.50
C HIS A 177 5.77 8.58 -4.98
N ILE A 178 6.92 8.29 -4.39
CA ILE A 178 7.24 6.98 -3.84
C ILE A 178 7.45 7.11 -2.34
N ALA A 179 6.74 6.30 -1.56
CA ALA A 179 7.00 6.11 -0.14
C ALA A 179 7.81 4.81 0.05
N LEU A 180 8.90 4.88 0.81
CA LEU A 180 9.66 3.70 1.21
C LEU A 180 9.39 3.36 2.66
N SER A 181 9.06 2.10 2.93
CA SER A 181 8.97 1.59 4.29
C SER A 181 10.34 1.58 4.97
N LEU A 182 10.32 1.71 6.30
CA LEU A 182 11.49 1.43 7.13
C LEU A 182 11.95 -0.02 6.90
N GLY A 183 13.27 -0.23 6.86
CA GLY A 183 13.86 -1.54 6.60
C GLY A 183 13.87 -2.00 5.14
N SER A 184 13.35 -1.19 4.20
CA SER A 184 13.57 -1.43 2.77
C SER A 184 15.04 -1.23 2.39
N SER A 185 15.51 -1.94 1.35
CA SER A 185 16.89 -1.81 0.84
C SER A 185 17.01 -0.86 -0.36
N GLY A 186 16.01 0.01 -0.54
CA GLY A 186 15.95 0.99 -1.63
C GLY A 186 14.97 0.61 -2.74
N VAL A 187 15.09 1.34 -3.85
CA VAL A 187 14.22 1.18 -5.02
C VAL A 187 15.07 1.18 -6.29
N SER A 188 14.62 0.48 -7.32
CA SER A 188 15.12 0.65 -8.68
C SER A 188 13.99 0.93 -9.64
N ILE A 189 14.18 1.87 -10.56
CA ILE A 189 13.25 2.15 -11.65
C ILE A 189 13.95 1.74 -12.94
N ASP A 190 13.31 0.86 -13.72
CA ASP A 190 13.81 0.35 -15.00
C ASP A 190 15.23 -0.25 -14.89
N GLY A 191 15.51 -0.90 -13.76
CA GLY A 191 16.81 -1.51 -13.46
C GLY A 191 17.88 -0.55 -12.93
N LYS A 192 17.62 0.76 -12.87
CA LYS A 192 18.52 1.74 -12.25
C LYS A 192 18.17 1.95 -10.78
N THR A 193 19.08 1.60 -9.88
CA THR A 193 18.92 1.83 -8.44
C THR A 193 18.94 3.32 -8.12
N ILE A 194 18.02 3.75 -7.25
CA ILE A 194 17.90 5.13 -6.78
C ILE A 194 18.07 5.14 -5.27
N ALA A 195 18.95 6.00 -4.77
CA ALA A 195 19.08 6.24 -3.34
C ALA A 195 17.95 7.17 -2.88
N LEU A 196 17.01 6.62 -2.12
CA LEU A 196 15.93 7.37 -1.50
C LEU A 196 15.96 7.15 0.02
N PRO A 197 15.58 8.17 0.82
CA PRO A 197 15.45 8.00 2.26
C PRO A 197 14.34 6.99 2.59
N SER A 198 14.65 6.01 3.43
CA SER A 198 13.65 5.09 4.00
C SER A 198 12.76 5.81 5.01
N GLY A 199 11.48 5.46 5.09
CA GLY A 199 10.51 6.08 5.99
C GLY A 199 10.02 7.45 5.55
N ALA A 200 10.32 7.86 4.31
CA ALA A 200 9.93 9.15 3.76
C ALA A 200 9.28 9.01 2.37
N LYS A 201 8.51 10.04 2.00
CA LYS A 201 7.95 10.22 0.67
C LYS A 201 8.96 11.00 -0.17
N SER A 202 9.21 10.55 -1.39
CA SER A 202 10.13 11.20 -2.33
C SER A 202 9.47 11.41 -3.68
N ALA A 203 9.80 12.53 -4.32
CA ALA A 203 9.33 12.91 -5.65
C ALA A 203 10.42 12.62 -6.69
N LEU A 204 10.05 11.95 -7.79
CA LEU A 204 10.96 11.52 -8.84
C LEU A 204 10.47 12.02 -10.19
N ALA A 205 11.31 12.76 -10.92
CA ALA A 205 11.01 13.08 -12.31
C ALA A 205 11.35 11.87 -13.19
N VAL A 206 10.39 11.41 -13.98
CA VAL A 206 10.54 10.34 -14.96
C VAL A 206 10.02 10.79 -16.33
N LEU A 207 10.45 10.14 -17.40
CA LEU A 207 9.84 10.37 -18.71
C LEU A 207 8.38 9.89 -18.69
N PRO A 208 7.45 10.49 -19.44
CA PRO A 208 6.06 10.06 -19.44
C PRO A 208 5.92 8.76 -20.25
N LEU A 209 6.35 7.64 -19.66
CA LEU A 209 6.33 6.30 -20.24
C LEU A 209 5.87 5.27 -19.20
N ALA A 210 5.75 4.02 -19.63
CA ALA A 210 5.62 2.91 -18.70
C ALA A 210 6.95 2.64 -17.98
N HIS A 211 6.89 2.52 -16.66
CA HIS A 211 8.02 2.28 -15.78
C HIS A 211 7.82 1.02 -14.95
N LYS A 212 8.91 0.27 -14.76
CA LYS A 212 8.96 -0.88 -13.85
C LYS A 212 9.70 -0.47 -12.58
N ILE A 213 8.95 -0.33 -11.49
CA ILE A 213 9.46 0.07 -10.19
C ILE A 213 9.63 -1.19 -9.35
N ARG A 214 10.85 -1.46 -8.91
CA ARG A 214 11.16 -2.57 -8.01
C ARG A 214 11.56 -2.02 -6.64
N PHE A 215 10.75 -2.33 -5.64
CA PHE A 215 11.07 -2.14 -4.23
C PHE A 215 12.00 -3.26 -3.81
N ILE A 216 13.23 -2.92 -3.45
CA ILE A 216 14.27 -3.88 -3.15
C ILE A 216 14.01 -4.42 -1.74
N GLY A 217 13.70 -5.72 -1.68
CA GLY A 217 13.51 -6.44 -0.42
C GLY A 217 14.78 -6.47 0.43
N SER A 218 14.61 -6.82 1.69
CA SER A 218 15.68 -7.00 2.66
C SER A 218 15.58 -8.40 3.27
N GLN A 219 16.34 -8.67 4.33
CA GLN A 219 16.13 -9.91 5.08
C GLN A 219 14.75 -9.90 5.76
N MET A 220 14.24 -8.72 6.13
CA MET A 220 12.98 -8.56 6.85
C MET A 220 11.77 -8.34 5.91
N LEU A 221 11.97 -7.74 4.74
CA LEU A 221 10.90 -7.39 3.80
C LEU A 221 11.03 -8.10 2.46
N GLU A 222 9.91 -8.57 1.91
CA GLU A 222 9.87 -9.13 0.56
C GLU A 222 10.10 -8.04 -0.50
N GLY A 223 10.80 -8.40 -1.57
CA GLY A 223 10.95 -7.54 -2.74
C GLY A 223 9.68 -7.53 -3.57
N GLN A 224 9.26 -6.37 -4.04
CA GLN A 224 8.04 -6.21 -4.82
C GLN A 224 8.30 -5.42 -6.09
N THR A 225 7.44 -5.60 -7.09
CA THR A 225 7.56 -4.90 -8.37
C THR A 225 6.20 -4.40 -8.81
N VAL A 226 6.14 -3.12 -9.17
CA VAL A 226 4.95 -2.40 -9.59
C VAL A 226 5.23 -1.80 -10.97
N ALA A 227 4.29 -1.98 -11.90
CA ALA A 227 4.30 -1.28 -13.18
C ALA A 227 3.46 -0.01 -13.06
N VAL A 228 3.99 1.11 -13.54
CA VAL A 228 3.32 2.41 -13.55
C VAL A 228 3.31 2.94 -14.98
N ASP A 229 2.15 3.40 -15.44
CA ASP A 229 2.02 4.10 -16.72
C ASP A 229 1.96 5.62 -16.46
N ALA A 230 3.08 6.30 -16.69
CA ALA A 230 3.20 7.74 -16.51
C ALA A 230 2.88 8.53 -17.79
N PHE A 231 2.40 7.87 -18.86
CA PHE A 231 2.21 8.51 -20.17
C PHE A 231 1.13 9.59 -20.16
N SER A 232 0.04 9.39 -19.41
CA SER A 232 -1.10 10.31 -19.35
C SER A 232 -1.23 11.08 -18.04
N SER A 233 -0.28 10.93 -17.11
CA SER A 233 -0.32 11.62 -15.82
C SER A 233 0.93 12.46 -15.62
N SER A 234 0.75 13.75 -15.30
CA SER A 234 1.86 14.62 -14.92
C SER A 234 2.38 14.32 -13.51
N GLU A 235 1.56 13.69 -12.66
CA GLU A 235 1.88 13.40 -11.27
C GLU A 235 1.13 12.14 -10.80
N GLN A 236 1.81 11.23 -10.10
CA GLN A 236 1.20 10.00 -9.64
C GLN A 236 1.86 9.47 -8.37
N THR A 237 1.03 9.01 -7.41
CA THR A 237 1.52 8.25 -6.25
C THR A 237 1.62 6.77 -6.59
N VAL A 238 2.77 6.17 -6.30
CA VAL A 238 3.01 4.75 -6.51
C VAL A 238 2.52 3.98 -5.30
N ALA A 239 1.43 3.22 -5.47
CA ALA A 239 0.90 2.35 -4.43
C ALA A 239 1.73 1.07 -4.31
N TYR A 240 2.09 0.72 -3.07
CA TYR A 240 2.88 -0.47 -2.73
C TYR A 240 2.52 -0.89 -1.30
N GLN A 241 2.42 -2.20 -1.06
CA GLN A 241 2.08 -2.75 0.26
C GLN A 241 3.22 -3.65 0.74
N PRO A 242 4.05 -3.20 1.71
CA PRO A 242 5.13 -4.00 2.26
C PRO A 242 4.63 -5.34 2.80
N THR A 243 5.46 -6.37 2.67
CA THR A 243 5.20 -7.70 3.21
C THR A 243 6.45 -8.19 3.93
N LEU A 244 6.30 -8.70 5.15
CA LEU A 244 7.42 -9.28 5.88
C LEU A 244 7.78 -10.63 5.26
N THR A 245 9.08 -10.92 5.19
CA THR A 245 9.55 -12.29 4.94
C THR A 245 9.22 -13.18 6.14
N SER A 246 9.41 -14.50 6.01
CA SER A 246 9.34 -15.42 7.15
C SER A 246 10.32 -15.04 8.28
N ALA A 247 11.53 -14.60 7.92
CA ALA A 247 12.52 -14.12 8.89
C ALA A 247 12.08 -12.80 9.55
N GLY A 248 11.47 -11.89 8.78
CA GLY A 248 10.90 -10.64 9.30
C GLY A 248 9.77 -10.87 10.28
N LEU A 249 8.85 -11.79 9.97
CA LEU A 249 7.76 -12.16 10.87
C LEU A 249 8.28 -12.81 12.16
N ALA A 250 9.24 -13.72 12.06
CA ALA A 250 9.86 -14.34 13.23
C ALA A 250 10.58 -13.31 14.12
N ALA A 251 11.32 -12.38 13.51
CA ALA A 251 11.99 -11.29 14.22
C ALA A 251 10.99 -10.34 14.88
N ALA A 252 9.90 -9.98 14.21
CA ALA A 252 8.83 -9.16 14.78
C ALA A 252 8.19 -9.82 16.00
N LYS A 253 7.82 -11.11 15.90
CA LYS A 253 7.26 -11.88 17.01
C LYS A 253 8.22 -11.94 18.20
N MET A 254 9.49 -12.22 17.95
CA MET A 254 10.52 -12.27 18.99
C MET A 254 10.75 -10.90 19.65
N ALA A 255 10.70 -9.81 18.89
CA ALA A 255 10.79 -8.46 19.42
C ALA A 255 9.58 -8.11 20.32
N ILE A 256 8.37 -8.48 19.90
CA ILE A 256 7.15 -8.30 20.70
C ILE A 256 7.23 -9.11 22.00
N LYS A 257 7.63 -10.38 21.94
CA LYS A 257 7.83 -11.18 23.14
C LYS A 257 8.87 -10.57 24.07
N SER A 258 10.00 -10.11 23.54
CA SER A 258 11.03 -9.45 24.35
C SER A 258 10.53 -8.17 25.02
N ALA A 259 9.63 -7.41 24.36
CA ALA A 259 8.99 -6.24 24.95
C ALA A 259 8.07 -6.63 26.12
N PHE A 260 7.27 -7.69 25.99
CA PHE A 260 6.47 -8.21 27.11
C PHE A 260 7.34 -8.76 28.25
N ASP A 261 8.44 -9.46 27.94
CA ASP A 261 9.38 -9.94 28.95
C ASP A 261 10.06 -8.77 29.70
N ALA A 262 10.17 -7.59 29.08
CA ALA A 262 10.60 -6.36 29.75
C ALA A 262 9.47 -5.74 30.59
N CYS A 263 8.24 -5.71 30.08
CA CYS A 263 7.07 -5.24 30.82
C CYS A 263 6.80 -6.06 32.09
N ALA A 264 6.99 -7.38 32.04
CA ALA A 264 6.89 -8.25 33.21
C ALA A 264 7.93 -7.94 34.30
N LYS A 265 9.04 -7.27 33.96
CA LYS A 265 10.06 -6.85 34.93
C LYS A 265 9.77 -5.48 35.54
N SER A 266 8.67 -4.85 35.15
CA SER A 266 8.26 -3.57 35.73
C SER A 266 8.02 -3.71 37.24
N THR A 267 8.35 -2.66 37.99
CA THR A 267 8.05 -2.54 39.41
C THR A 267 7.12 -1.36 39.69
N THR A 268 6.36 -0.92 38.68
CA THR A 268 5.35 0.14 38.80
C THR A 268 3.98 -0.39 38.40
N PHE A 269 2.92 0.21 38.95
CA PHE A 269 1.53 -0.16 38.64
C PHE A 269 1.09 0.32 37.25
N THR A 270 1.72 1.39 36.76
CA THR A 270 1.58 1.93 35.42
C THR A 270 2.97 2.24 34.88
N GLN A 271 3.31 1.69 33.72
CA GLN A 271 4.59 1.95 33.06
C GLN A 271 4.34 2.41 31.63
N ASP A 272 4.94 3.55 31.28
CA ASP A 272 4.95 4.03 29.90
C ASP A 272 5.60 3.00 28.97
N GLY A 273 4.96 2.77 27.83
CA GLY A 273 5.44 1.78 26.85
C GLY A 273 5.15 0.33 27.23
N CYS A 274 4.26 0.10 28.18
CA CYS A 274 3.73 -1.21 28.53
C CYS A 274 2.19 -1.17 28.53
N PRO A 275 1.50 -2.23 28.06
CA PRO A 275 0.05 -2.21 27.96
C PRO A 275 -0.64 -2.44 29.31
N GLN A 276 0.02 -3.10 30.26
CA GLN A 276 -0.56 -3.41 31.56
C GLN A 276 -0.68 -2.17 32.45
N ARG A 277 -1.81 -2.10 33.15
CA ARG A 277 -2.15 -1.04 34.11
C ARG A 277 -2.97 -1.64 35.25
N TYR A 278 -2.64 -1.24 36.46
CA TYR A 278 -3.43 -1.52 37.64
C TYR A 278 -3.64 -0.24 38.44
N ASP A 279 -4.90 0.11 38.71
CA ASP A 279 -5.24 1.28 39.53
C ASP A 279 -5.84 0.81 40.84
N ALA A 280 -5.04 0.78 41.90
CA ALA A 280 -5.53 0.53 43.24
C ALA A 280 -4.93 1.53 44.22
N TYR A 281 -5.70 1.83 45.26
CA TYR A 281 -5.26 2.67 46.37
C TYR A 281 -4.74 1.77 47.49
N PHE A 282 -3.79 2.28 48.28
CA PHE A 282 -3.23 1.57 49.44
C PHE A 282 -2.49 0.26 49.13
N VAL A 283 -2.06 0.07 47.88
CA VAL A 283 -1.24 -1.07 47.45
C VAL A 283 0.22 -0.66 47.21
N SER A 284 1.13 -1.63 47.31
CA SER A 284 2.56 -1.43 47.09
C SER A 284 3.24 -2.68 46.52
N SER A 285 4.50 -2.53 46.13
CA SER A 285 5.37 -3.64 45.69
C SER A 285 4.80 -4.49 44.53
N PRO A 286 4.37 -3.87 43.41
CA PRO A 286 3.83 -4.62 42.27
C PRO A 286 4.91 -5.52 41.66
N GLN A 287 4.55 -6.76 41.35
CA GLN A 287 5.36 -7.71 40.58
C GLN A 287 4.49 -8.25 39.45
N TRP A 288 4.95 -8.09 38.22
CA TRP A 288 4.21 -8.49 37.04
C TRP A 288 4.68 -9.84 36.52
N GLN A 289 3.75 -10.64 36.02
CA GLN A 289 4.06 -11.88 35.35
C GLN A 289 3.18 -12.05 34.11
N LEU A 290 3.79 -12.45 33.00
CA LEU A 290 3.07 -12.81 31.79
C LEU A 290 2.42 -14.19 31.95
N VAL A 291 1.15 -14.29 31.60
CA VAL A 291 0.41 -15.55 31.57
C VAL A 291 0.11 -15.90 30.12
N GLY A 292 0.59 -17.07 29.68
CA GLY A 292 0.44 -17.52 28.30
C GLY A 292 1.38 -16.83 27.29
N ASP A 293 1.10 -17.03 26.01
CA ASP A 293 1.87 -16.47 24.90
C ASP A 293 1.11 -15.30 24.23
N PRO A 294 1.56 -14.04 24.37
CA PRO A 294 0.93 -12.89 23.73
C PRO A 294 1.08 -12.88 22.20
N LEU A 295 1.80 -13.85 21.65
CA LEU A 295 1.96 -14.03 20.21
C LEU A 295 0.94 -15.01 19.59
N GLN A 296 0.05 -15.60 20.40
CA GLN A 296 -0.87 -16.65 19.95
C GLN A 296 -1.75 -16.19 18.78
N ASP A 297 -2.22 -14.95 18.82
CA ASP A 297 -3.13 -14.36 17.83
C ASP A 297 -2.55 -13.09 17.17
N VAL A 298 -1.25 -12.84 17.33
CA VAL A 298 -0.61 -11.63 16.82
C VAL A 298 -0.71 -11.55 15.30
N THR A 299 -1.18 -10.40 14.82
CA THR A 299 -1.23 -10.05 13.41
C THR A 299 -0.32 -8.85 13.16
N ILE A 300 0.53 -8.93 12.12
CA ILE A 300 1.38 -7.82 11.72
C ILE A 300 0.80 -7.15 10.47
N THR A 301 0.66 -5.84 10.51
CA THR A 301 0.09 -5.03 9.41
C THR A 301 0.96 -3.81 9.13
N PHE A 302 0.78 -3.21 7.96
CA PHE A 302 1.37 -1.93 7.57
C PHE A 302 0.26 -0.90 7.38
N ASP A 303 0.42 0.28 7.97
CA ASP A 303 -0.50 1.40 7.77
C ASP A 303 -0.28 2.11 6.42
N GLN A 304 -1.01 3.20 6.18
CA GLN A 304 -0.93 3.99 4.95
C GLN A 304 0.41 4.72 4.76
N ASP A 305 1.13 4.96 5.87
CA ASP A 305 2.47 5.54 5.86
C ASP A 305 3.55 4.45 5.91
N LEU A 306 3.15 3.19 5.70
CA LEU A 306 4.01 2.01 5.61
C LEU A 306 4.75 1.69 6.92
N ASN A 307 4.21 2.12 8.06
CA ASN A 307 4.71 1.73 9.37
C ASN A 307 4.15 0.37 9.76
N ALA A 308 5.02 -0.51 10.24
CA ALA A 308 4.62 -1.84 10.70
C ALA A 308 4.09 -1.77 12.15
N SER A 309 2.99 -2.47 12.41
CA SER A 309 2.50 -2.68 13.77
C SER A 309 2.00 -4.11 13.97
N GLY A 310 2.24 -4.64 15.17
CA GLY A 310 1.69 -5.92 15.63
C GLY A 310 0.54 -5.71 16.58
N THR A 311 -0.57 -6.40 16.39
CA THR A 311 -1.73 -6.36 17.30
C THR A 311 -2.13 -7.76 17.71
N GLY A 312 -2.49 -7.94 18.99
CA GLY A 312 -2.93 -9.22 19.55
C GLY A 312 -3.46 -9.02 20.97
N HIS A 313 -3.62 -10.10 21.73
CA HIS A 313 -4.06 -10.03 23.12
C HIS A 313 -2.97 -10.46 24.10
N TYR A 314 -3.07 -9.97 25.34
CA TYR A 314 -2.17 -10.34 26.43
C TYR A 314 -2.93 -10.60 27.71
N GLN A 315 -2.36 -11.43 28.57
CA GLN A 315 -2.81 -11.67 29.95
C GLN A 315 -1.60 -11.55 30.86
N MET A 316 -1.72 -10.75 31.91
CA MET A 316 -0.71 -10.61 32.95
C MET A 316 -1.34 -10.71 34.32
N GLU A 317 -0.62 -11.35 35.21
CA GLU A 317 -0.88 -11.37 36.65
C GLU A 317 -0.06 -10.26 37.29
N ILE A 318 -0.67 -9.55 38.24
CA ILE A 318 0.03 -8.64 39.15
C ILE A 318 -0.06 -9.18 40.56
N ALA A 319 1.09 -9.39 41.20
CA ALA A 319 1.19 -9.64 42.63
C ALA A 319 1.52 -8.32 43.36
N TYR A 320 0.86 -8.04 44.48
CA TYR A 320 1.07 -6.80 45.24
C TYR A 320 0.82 -7.00 46.74
N GLN A 321 1.23 -6.00 47.53
CA GLN A 321 0.98 -5.92 48.97
C GLN A 321 -0.07 -4.86 49.24
N GLU A 322 -1.09 -5.18 50.05
CA GLU A 322 -2.14 -4.24 50.45
C GLU A 322 -1.93 -3.77 51.89
N ALA A 323 -2.05 -2.47 52.15
CA ALA A 323 -1.81 -1.90 53.46
C ALA A 323 -2.82 -2.44 54.50
N GLY A 324 -2.29 -3.03 55.58
CA GLY A 324 -3.12 -3.61 56.64
C GLY A 324 -3.64 -5.02 56.35
N SER A 325 -3.30 -5.60 55.20
CA SER A 325 -3.66 -6.97 54.82
C SER A 325 -2.41 -7.86 54.80
N PRO A 326 -2.41 -9.02 55.49
CA PRO A 326 -1.26 -9.91 55.47
C PRO A 326 -1.17 -10.70 54.16
N GLY A 327 0.04 -10.83 53.63
CA GLY A 327 0.33 -11.68 52.47
C GLY A 327 0.30 -10.94 51.12
N THR A 328 0.53 -11.70 50.06
CA THR A 328 0.58 -11.20 48.68
C THR A 328 -0.76 -11.43 48.01
N HIS A 329 -1.34 -10.37 47.46
CA HIS A 329 -2.57 -10.40 46.69
C HIS A 329 -2.27 -10.44 45.20
N HIS A 330 -3.18 -11.02 44.42
CA HIS A 330 -3.06 -11.09 42.98
C HIS A 330 -4.27 -10.46 42.29
N ASP A 331 -4.03 -9.92 41.10
CA ASP A 331 -5.08 -9.47 40.18
C ASP A 331 -4.61 -9.65 38.73
N VAL A 332 -5.47 -9.31 37.77
CA VAL A 332 -5.22 -9.51 36.34
C VAL A 332 -5.22 -8.18 35.60
N ALA A 333 -4.23 -8.01 34.72
CA ALA A 333 -4.28 -7.00 33.66
C ALA A 333 -4.22 -7.71 32.29
N SER A 334 -5.23 -7.50 31.47
CA SER A 334 -5.37 -8.18 30.19
C SER A 334 -6.15 -7.33 29.19
N GLY A 335 -6.07 -7.70 27.92
CA GLY A 335 -6.74 -6.98 26.85
C GLY A 335 -5.99 -7.04 25.53
N GLY A 336 -6.41 -6.20 24.59
CA GLY A 336 -5.71 -6.00 23.33
C GLY A 336 -4.47 -5.13 23.49
N TYR A 337 -3.47 -5.35 22.63
CA TYR A 337 -2.28 -4.51 22.53
C TYR A 337 -1.97 -4.13 21.08
N ARG A 338 -1.21 -3.03 20.92
CA ARG A 338 -0.54 -2.62 19.69
C ARG A 338 0.94 -2.40 19.97
N ALA A 339 1.79 -3.08 19.22
CA ALA A 339 3.23 -2.91 19.21
C ALA A 339 3.65 -2.18 17.93
N ASN A 340 4.23 -0.98 18.06
CA ASN A 340 4.81 -0.25 16.94
C ASN A 340 6.19 -0.86 16.62
N LEU A 341 6.37 -1.35 15.39
CA LEU A 341 7.58 -2.06 14.99
C LEU A 341 8.53 -1.13 14.25
N LEU A 342 9.79 -1.12 14.69
CA LEU A 342 10.89 -0.44 14.03
C LEU A 342 11.63 -1.45 13.17
N LEU A 343 11.48 -1.33 11.85
CA LEU A 343 12.10 -2.21 10.88
C LEU A 343 13.46 -1.67 10.44
N ALA A 344 14.46 -2.54 10.45
CA ALA A 344 15.73 -2.36 9.75
C ALA A 344 15.89 -3.47 8.69
N ALA A 345 16.89 -3.36 7.83
CA ALA A 345 17.09 -4.34 6.76
C ALA A 345 17.34 -5.78 7.29
N THR A 346 17.86 -5.91 8.51
CA THR A 346 18.28 -7.18 9.12
C THR A 346 17.70 -7.44 10.51
N SER A 347 16.91 -6.53 11.06
CA SER A 347 16.36 -6.65 12.42
C SER A 347 15.01 -5.96 12.56
N VAL A 348 14.26 -6.38 13.59
CA VAL A 348 13.03 -5.73 14.03
C VAL A 348 13.16 -5.42 15.51
N ALA A 349 12.73 -4.23 15.91
CA ALA A 349 12.59 -3.83 17.32
C ALA A 349 11.16 -3.35 17.58
N VAL A 350 10.77 -3.29 18.86
CA VAL A 350 9.53 -2.63 19.28
C VAL A 350 9.90 -1.22 19.73
N GLY A 351 9.30 -0.21 19.08
CA GLY A 351 9.45 1.18 19.50
C GLY A 351 8.59 1.51 20.72
N SER A 352 7.36 0.99 20.74
CA SER A 352 6.44 1.10 21.86
C SER A 352 5.41 -0.03 21.82
N ILE A 353 4.92 -0.45 22.99
CA ILE A 353 3.73 -1.29 23.10
C ILE A 353 2.71 -0.61 24.02
N SER A 354 1.44 -0.62 23.62
CA SER A 354 0.36 0.02 24.35
C SER A 354 -0.92 -0.81 24.30
N ALA A 355 -1.84 -0.55 25.21
CA ALA A 355 -3.19 -1.11 25.13
C ALA A 355 -3.87 -0.70 23.81
N ALA A 356 -4.73 -1.57 23.29
CA ALA A 356 -5.48 -1.35 22.06
C ALA A 356 -6.89 -1.94 22.14
N ASP A 357 -7.83 -1.25 21.52
CA ASP A 357 -9.24 -1.67 21.40
C ASP A 357 -9.59 -2.04 19.96
N GLY A 358 -10.77 -2.64 19.78
CA GLY A 358 -11.33 -2.94 18.45
C GLY A 358 -10.67 -4.12 17.73
N LEU A 359 -9.94 -4.96 18.47
CA LEU A 359 -9.36 -6.18 17.93
C LEU A 359 -10.43 -7.28 17.71
N PRO A 360 -10.18 -8.26 16.82
CA PRO A 360 -11.04 -9.42 16.66
C PRO A 360 -11.24 -10.17 17.99
N ALA A 361 -12.46 -10.66 18.22
CA ALA A 361 -12.82 -11.39 19.43
C ALA A 361 -12.02 -12.70 19.58
N LEU A 362 -11.44 -12.92 20.77
CA LEU A 362 -10.77 -14.17 21.13
C LEU A 362 -11.74 -15.35 21.08
N GLN A 363 -11.23 -16.48 20.63
CA GLN A 363 -11.92 -17.75 20.73
C GLN A 363 -11.57 -18.42 22.05
N ARG A 364 -12.58 -18.97 22.72
CA ARG A 364 -12.39 -19.74 23.95
C ARG A 364 -11.47 -20.95 23.67
N PRO A 365 -10.35 -21.11 24.39
CA PRO A 365 -9.49 -22.29 24.25
C PRO A 365 -10.26 -23.59 24.45
N SER A 366 -10.05 -24.57 23.57
CA SER A 366 -10.77 -25.86 23.62
C SER A 366 -10.50 -26.67 24.88
N GLY A 367 -9.33 -26.47 25.51
CA GLY A 367 -8.97 -27.11 26.79
C GLY A 367 -9.55 -26.44 28.04
N ALA A 368 -10.15 -25.25 27.92
CA ALA A 368 -10.66 -24.47 29.04
C ALA A 368 -12.17 -24.73 29.25
N SER A 369 -12.53 -25.92 29.75
CA SER A 369 -13.93 -26.28 30.02
C SER A 369 -14.47 -25.59 31.29
N ASP A 370 -15.79 -25.40 31.37
CA ASP A 370 -16.46 -24.88 32.58
C ASP A 370 -16.16 -25.75 33.80
N GLN A 371 -16.12 -27.08 33.61
CA GLN A 371 -15.85 -28.01 34.70
C GLN A 371 -14.42 -27.84 35.23
N THR A 372 -13.44 -27.70 34.35
CA THR A 372 -12.04 -27.47 34.74
C THR A 372 -11.88 -26.17 35.53
N ALA A 373 -12.54 -25.09 35.10
CA ALA A 373 -12.54 -23.83 35.83
C ALA A 373 -13.15 -23.99 37.23
N LYS A 374 -14.31 -24.63 37.31
CA LYS A 374 -15.02 -24.91 38.56
C LYS A 374 -14.22 -25.79 39.52
N ASP A 375 -13.55 -26.82 39.01
CA ASP A 375 -12.72 -27.72 39.83
C ASP A 375 -11.53 -26.98 40.46
N LEU A 376 -10.88 -26.09 39.70
CA LEU A 376 -9.80 -25.23 40.21
C LEU A 376 -10.30 -24.32 41.34
N VAL A 377 -11.45 -23.67 41.14
CA VAL A 377 -12.05 -22.77 42.12
C VAL A 377 -12.50 -23.54 43.37
N SER A 378 -13.12 -24.71 43.22
CA SER A 378 -13.53 -25.56 44.35
C SER A 378 -12.34 -25.94 45.25
N LYS A 379 -11.24 -26.36 44.62
CA LYS A 379 -10.00 -26.69 45.30
C LYS A 379 -9.43 -25.49 46.05
N ALA A 380 -9.42 -24.32 45.42
CA ALA A 380 -8.94 -23.09 46.03
C ALA A 380 -9.81 -22.61 47.20
N LEU A 381 -11.14 -22.65 47.07
CA LEU A 381 -12.06 -22.32 48.17
C LEU A 381 -11.91 -23.27 49.38
N THR A 382 -11.62 -24.55 49.12
CA THR A 382 -11.28 -25.50 50.18
C THR A 382 -9.97 -25.12 50.88
N ALA A 383 -8.95 -24.67 50.13
CA ALA A 383 -7.70 -24.18 50.70
C ALA A 383 -7.91 -22.88 51.50
N CYS A 384 -8.72 -21.96 50.98
CA CYS A 384 -9.12 -20.72 51.65
C CYS A 384 -9.74 -20.98 53.03
N ALA A 385 -10.62 -21.97 53.15
CA ALA A 385 -11.22 -22.37 54.43
C ALA A 385 -10.19 -22.88 55.47
N GLY A 386 -9.00 -23.32 55.02
CA GLY A 386 -7.90 -23.73 55.90
C GLY A 386 -7.06 -22.58 56.46
N LEU A 387 -7.24 -21.35 55.98
CA LEU A 387 -6.46 -20.19 56.42
C LEU A 387 -6.95 -19.64 57.77
N GLN A 388 -6.06 -19.02 58.53
CA GLN A 388 -6.33 -18.47 59.88
C GLN A 388 -6.18 -16.95 59.93
N LEU A 389 -6.70 -16.26 58.92
CA LEU A 389 -6.58 -14.81 58.74
C LEU A 389 -7.97 -14.17 58.62
N GLN A 390 -8.12 -12.93 59.09
CA GLN A 390 -9.37 -12.16 58.92
C GLN A 390 -9.63 -11.78 57.45
N PHE A 391 -8.55 -11.45 56.74
CA PHE A 391 -8.52 -11.06 55.32
C PHE A 391 -7.44 -11.92 54.63
N PRO A 392 -7.72 -13.20 54.34
CA PRO A 392 -6.76 -14.03 53.63
C PRO A 392 -6.63 -13.54 52.18
N PRO A 393 -5.41 -13.38 51.64
CA PRO A 393 -5.22 -12.98 50.26
C PRO A 393 -5.80 -14.01 49.29
N ASP A 394 -6.30 -13.53 48.14
CA ASP A 394 -6.88 -14.33 47.05
C ASP A 394 -8.02 -15.26 47.46
N CYS A 395 -8.72 -14.87 48.52
CA CYS A 395 -9.80 -15.62 49.11
C CYS A 395 -11.00 -14.69 49.37
N PRO A 396 -12.25 -15.13 49.09
CA PRO A 396 -13.42 -14.26 49.16
C PRO A 396 -13.92 -14.04 50.59
N GLN A 397 -13.46 -14.84 51.56
CA GLN A 397 -13.95 -14.76 52.92
C GLN A 397 -13.32 -13.62 53.72
N GLN A 398 -14.17 -12.88 54.43
CA GLN A 398 -13.77 -11.72 55.20
C GLN A 398 -14.63 -11.57 56.46
N ILE A 399 -14.01 -11.16 57.57
CA ILE A 399 -14.73 -10.61 58.73
C ILE A 399 -14.20 -9.21 59.06
N VAL A 400 -15.07 -8.33 59.55
CA VAL A 400 -14.69 -6.98 60.00
C VAL A 400 -14.77 -6.93 61.52
N ALA A 401 -13.73 -7.44 62.19
CA ALA A 401 -13.66 -7.51 63.64
C ALA A 401 -12.28 -7.07 64.14
N ALA A 402 -12.13 -5.76 64.37
CA ALA A 402 -10.86 -5.18 64.82
C ALA A 402 -10.36 -5.84 66.11
N GLY A 403 -9.15 -6.36 66.10
CA GLY A 403 -8.55 -7.09 67.23
C GLY A 403 -8.99 -8.55 67.36
N ALA A 404 -9.72 -9.11 66.38
CA ALA A 404 -10.02 -10.54 66.36
C ALA A 404 -8.73 -11.38 66.23
N SER A 405 -8.68 -12.47 66.99
CA SER A 405 -7.58 -13.42 67.03
C SER A 405 -8.08 -14.86 66.91
N ASN A 406 -7.19 -15.82 66.66
CA ASN A 406 -7.52 -17.24 66.54
C ASN A 406 -8.62 -17.54 65.51
N VAL A 407 -8.63 -16.78 64.40
CA VAL A 407 -9.63 -16.93 63.33
C VAL A 407 -9.53 -18.31 62.69
N ARG A 408 -10.67 -18.99 62.54
CA ARG A 408 -10.79 -20.27 61.86
C ARG A 408 -12.00 -20.25 60.94
N TRP A 409 -11.79 -20.54 59.67
CA TRP A 409 -12.85 -20.59 58.68
C TRP A 409 -13.42 -22.00 58.55
N THR A 410 -14.72 -22.08 58.23
CA THR A 410 -15.39 -23.33 57.87
C THR A 410 -16.25 -23.07 56.65
N LEU A 411 -16.01 -23.82 55.58
CA LEU A 411 -16.83 -23.83 54.38
C LEU A 411 -18.00 -24.79 54.57
N SER A 412 -19.21 -24.32 54.30
CA SER A 412 -20.45 -25.07 54.38
C SER A 412 -21.07 -25.20 52.98
N GLY A 413 -21.45 -26.43 52.61
CA GLY A 413 -22.05 -26.72 51.30
C GLY A 413 -21.03 -26.77 50.16
N ASP A 414 -21.55 -26.90 48.94
CA ASP A 414 -20.75 -26.90 47.70
C ASP A 414 -20.76 -25.50 47.09
N PRO A 415 -19.62 -24.76 47.09
CA PRO A 415 -19.57 -23.41 46.55
C PRO A 415 -19.61 -23.35 45.01
N ILE A 416 -19.55 -24.51 44.34
CA ILE A 416 -19.68 -24.62 42.89
C ILE A 416 -21.13 -24.89 42.47
N ALA A 417 -22.00 -25.27 43.42
CA ALA A 417 -23.40 -25.50 43.15
C ALA A 417 -24.07 -24.22 42.62
N GLY A 418 -24.42 -24.22 41.33
CA GLY A 418 -25.01 -23.05 40.66
C GLY A 418 -24.01 -21.99 40.20
N ALA A 419 -22.70 -22.20 40.35
CA ALA A 419 -21.69 -21.29 39.81
C ALA A 419 -21.74 -21.24 38.27
N THR A 420 -21.52 -20.07 37.69
CA THR A 420 -21.45 -19.85 36.23
C THR A 420 -20.02 -19.57 35.82
N VAL A 421 -19.68 -19.91 34.57
CA VAL A 421 -18.38 -19.60 33.99
C VAL A 421 -18.60 -18.74 32.76
N THR A 422 -17.96 -17.58 32.72
CA THR A 422 -17.95 -16.69 31.56
C THR A 422 -16.55 -16.60 30.99
N PHE A 423 -16.46 -16.27 29.69
CA PHE A 423 -15.20 -15.99 29.00
C PHE A 423 -15.35 -14.66 28.29
N ASP A 424 -14.56 -13.67 28.71
CA ASP A 424 -14.52 -12.37 28.03
C ASP A 424 -13.63 -12.45 26.79
N GLN A 425 -14.24 -12.36 25.62
CA GLN A 425 -13.56 -12.45 24.33
C GLN A 425 -12.64 -11.26 24.04
N LYS A 426 -12.70 -10.16 24.81
CA LYS A 426 -11.82 -9.00 24.63
C LYS A 426 -10.53 -9.10 25.46
N SER A 427 -10.60 -9.74 26.63
CA SER A 427 -9.49 -9.82 27.58
C SER A 427 -8.90 -11.22 27.70
N GLY A 428 -9.65 -12.25 27.29
CA GLY A 428 -9.26 -13.65 27.42
C GLY A 428 -9.48 -14.21 28.82
N ILE A 429 -10.11 -13.45 29.72
CA ILE A 429 -10.30 -13.83 31.12
C ILE A 429 -11.53 -14.71 31.29
N PHE A 430 -11.36 -15.73 32.12
CA PHE A 430 -12.44 -16.54 32.63
C PHE A 430 -12.87 -16.04 34.00
N THR A 431 -14.17 -15.87 34.20
CA THR A 431 -14.73 -15.56 35.51
C THR A 431 -15.62 -16.71 35.94
N VAL A 432 -15.33 -17.28 37.11
CA VAL A 432 -16.27 -18.18 37.79
C VAL A 432 -16.98 -17.37 38.87
N HIS A 433 -18.26 -17.10 38.63
CA HIS A 433 -19.11 -16.40 39.57
C HIS A 433 -19.93 -17.42 40.34
N GLY A 434 -19.98 -17.31 41.67
CA GLY A 434 -20.72 -18.26 42.50
C GLY A 434 -21.09 -17.72 43.87
N ARG A 435 -21.93 -18.49 44.58
CA ARG A 435 -22.29 -18.22 45.97
C ARG A 435 -21.53 -19.17 46.88
N PHE A 436 -21.18 -18.72 48.06
CA PHE A 436 -20.51 -19.54 49.06
C PHE A 436 -21.02 -19.23 50.46
N ALA A 437 -20.90 -20.21 51.35
CA ALA A 437 -21.25 -20.04 52.76
C ALA A 437 -20.02 -20.42 53.60
N MET A 438 -19.27 -19.41 54.04
CA MET A 438 -18.20 -19.58 55.02
C MET A 438 -18.55 -18.87 56.32
N SER A 439 -18.20 -19.50 57.44
CA SER A 439 -18.28 -18.89 58.77
C SER A 439 -16.91 -18.90 59.43
N ALA A 440 -16.58 -17.82 60.12
CA ALA A 440 -15.40 -17.70 60.95
C ALA A 440 -15.77 -17.90 62.42
N SER A 441 -15.00 -18.71 63.14
CA SER A 441 -14.95 -18.70 64.61
C SER A 441 -13.66 -18.01 65.05
N TYR A 442 -13.74 -17.10 66.02
CA TYR A 442 -12.61 -16.26 66.45
C TYR A 442 -12.79 -15.78 67.89
N ASP A 443 -11.71 -15.29 68.50
CA ASP A 443 -11.75 -14.62 69.81
C ASP A 443 -11.75 -13.10 69.64
N TRP A 444 -12.68 -12.42 70.30
CA TRP A 444 -12.79 -10.96 70.29
C TRP A 444 -13.06 -10.43 71.69
N LEU A 445 -12.19 -9.54 72.18
CA LEU A 445 -12.23 -8.99 73.54
C LEU A 445 -12.33 -10.07 74.64
N GLY A 446 -11.75 -11.25 74.41
CA GLY A 446 -11.75 -12.38 75.33
C GLY A 446 -12.96 -13.32 75.23
N ASN A 447 -13.88 -13.09 74.29
CA ASN A 447 -15.05 -13.93 74.06
C ASN A 447 -14.92 -14.69 72.74
N ALA A 448 -15.42 -15.93 72.72
CA ALA A 448 -15.53 -16.70 71.49
C ALA A 448 -16.73 -16.23 70.69
N GLU A 449 -16.49 -15.81 69.45
CA GLU A 449 -17.48 -15.30 68.51
C GLU A 449 -17.58 -16.22 67.28
N THR A 450 -18.70 -16.13 66.57
CA THR A 450 -18.86 -16.75 65.26
C THR A 450 -19.67 -15.86 64.34
N GLN A 451 -19.18 -15.67 63.12
CA GLN A 451 -19.80 -14.79 62.14
C GLN A 451 -19.68 -15.40 60.74
N SER A 452 -20.69 -15.19 59.89
CA SER A 452 -20.56 -15.48 58.46
C SER A 452 -19.57 -14.53 57.79
N SER A 453 -18.98 -14.98 56.68
CA SER A 453 -18.24 -14.10 55.78
C SER A 453 -19.07 -12.87 55.41
N PHE A 454 -18.40 -11.72 55.33
CA PHE A 454 -18.97 -10.46 54.90
C PHE A 454 -19.60 -10.57 53.51
N TYR A 455 -18.90 -11.23 52.58
CA TYR A 455 -19.38 -11.47 51.22
C TYR A 455 -20.20 -12.77 51.12
N PRO A 456 -21.36 -12.75 50.43
CA PRO A 456 -22.17 -13.93 50.16
C PRO A 456 -21.84 -14.63 48.82
N ALA A 457 -21.07 -13.97 47.96
CA ALA A 457 -20.71 -14.42 46.61
C ALA A 457 -19.22 -14.20 46.34
N TYR A 458 -18.72 -14.79 45.27
CA TYR A 458 -17.34 -14.63 44.83
C TYR A 458 -17.24 -14.52 43.31
N ASP A 459 -16.19 -13.83 42.86
CA ASP A 459 -15.69 -13.86 41.49
C ASP A 459 -14.27 -14.41 41.51
N ALA A 460 -14.06 -15.56 40.85
CA ALA A 460 -12.74 -16.12 40.64
C ALA A 460 -12.25 -15.78 39.23
N LEU A 461 -11.08 -15.15 39.14
CA LEU A 461 -10.46 -14.76 37.87
C LEU A 461 -9.42 -15.80 37.46
N LEU A 462 -9.56 -16.34 36.25
CA LEU A 462 -8.63 -17.31 35.69
C LEU A 462 -8.10 -16.86 34.32
N CYS A 463 -6.83 -17.14 34.09
CA CYS A 463 -6.14 -16.93 32.84
C CYS A 463 -5.87 -18.27 32.13
N TRP A 464 -5.60 -18.23 30.83
CA TRP A 464 -5.14 -19.38 30.07
C TRP A 464 -3.64 -19.26 29.75
N ASP A 465 -2.83 -20.23 30.19
CA ASP A 465 -1.37 -20.20 30.01
C ASP A 465 -0.87 -20.82 28.68
N GLY A 466 -1.81 -21.23 27.82
CA GLY A 466 -1.52 -21.99 26.59
C GLY A 466 -1.79 -23.50 26.72
N GLN A 467 -1.85 -24.03 27.94
CA GLN A 467 -2.03 -25.46 28.23
C GLN A 467 -3.16 -25.74 29.22
N ALA A 468 -3.32 -24.90 30.24
CA ALA A 468 -4.29 -25.05 31.32
C ALA A 468 -4.83 -23.69 31.79
N LEU A 469 -5.94 -23.76 32.52
CA LEU A 469 -6.45 -22.62 33.28
C LEU A 469 -5.58 -22.41 34.52
N VAL A 470 -5.21 -21.17 34.78
CA VAL A 470 -4.47 -20.72 35.97
C VAL A 470 -5.41 -19.82 36.76
N LEU A 471 -5.73 -20.22 37.99
CA LEU A 471 -6.46 -19.37 38.91
C LEU A 471 -5.53 -18.27 39.41
N VAL A 472 -5.93 -17.01 39.22
CA VAL A 472 -5.16 -15.85 39.67
C VAL A 472 -5.62 -15.40 41.05
N THR A 473 -6.92 -15.15 41.21
CA THR A 473 -7.47 -14.68 42.49
C THR A 473 -8.93 -15.06 42.65
N ILE A 474 -9.41 -15.09 43.89
CA ILE A 474 -10.83 -15.20 44.21
C ILE A 474 -11.21 -14.00 45.08
N GLN A 475 -12.06 -13.14 44.54
CA GLN A 475 -12.52 -11.92 45.21
C GLN A 475 -13.91 -12.13 45.78
N GLY A 476 -14.18 -11.52 46.93
CA GLY A 476 -15.53 -11.45 47.48
C GLY A 476 -16.40 -10.51 46.63
N ALA A 477 -17.62 -10.92 46.35
CA ALA A 477 -18.57 -10.17 45.55
C ALA A 477 -19.88 -9.94 46.33
N ASP A 478 -20.53 -8.82 46.03
CA ASP A 478 -21.92 -8.61 46.41
C ASP A 478 -22.84 -9.54 45.57
N SER A 479 -24.03 -9.81 46.11
CA SER A 479 -24.95 -10.88 45.67
C SER A 479 -25.28 -10.96 44.19
#